data_AF-A0A1B2YM87-F1
#
_entry.id   AF-A0A1B2YM87-F1
#
_cell.length_a   1.000
_cell.length_b   1.000
_cell.length_c   1.000
_cell.angle_alpha   90.00
_cell.angle_beta   90.00
_cell.angle_gamma   90.00
#
_symmetry.space_group_name_H-M   'P 1'
#
loop_
_entity.id
_entity.type
_entity.pdbx_description
1 polymer ?
#
loop_
_entity_poly.entity_id
_entity_poly.type
_entity_poly.pdbx_seq_one_letter_code
_entity_poly.pdbx_strand_id
1 'polypeptide(L)' 'MEDLKYINELYDEITYISYFTVEPEEDEVERYLKRFAKAYLENSKNRAKFIERRICNIDRQLLPEKIQLYKTIEDLVKDL' A
#
# COMPACT_ATOMS: atom_id res chain seq x y z
N MET A 1 5.80 0.91 -14.00
CA MET A 1 5.88 -0.25 -13.07
C MET A 1 7.29 -0.84 -13.01
N GLU A 2 8.11 -0.70 -14.05
CA GLU A 2 9.51 -1.15 -14.00
C GLU A 2 10.36 -0.29 -13.06
N ASP A 3 10.05 1.01 -12.93
CA ASP A 3 10.86 1.94 -12.13
C ASP A 3 10.88 1.59 -10.63
N LEU A 4 9.74 1.17 -10.05
CA LEU A 4 9.68 0.81 -8.62
C LEU A 4 10.45 -0.47 -8.31
N LYS A 5 10.56 -1.40 -9.26
CA LYS A 5 11.40 -2.60 -9.08
C LYS A 5 12.87 -2.22 -9.03
N TYR A 6 13.29 -1.28 -9.86
CA TYR A 6 14.65 -0.77 -9.80
C TYR A 6 14.94 -0.09 -8.47
N ILE A 7 14.01 0.71 -7.91
CA ILE A 7 14.20 1.29 -6.57
C ILE A 7 14.37 0.20 -5.49
N ASN A 8 13.63 -0.92 -5.58
CA ASN A 8 13.81 -2.06 -4.67
C ASN A 8 15.22 -2.69 -4.73
N GLU A 9 15.97 -2.51 -5.82
CA GLU A 9 17.35 -3.00 -5.94
C GLU A 9 18.37 -2.03 -5.30
N LEU A 10 17.98 -0.77 -5.06
CA LEU A 10 18.86 0.28 -4.55
C LEU A 10 18.86 0.40 -3.02
N TYR A 11 17.85 -0.13 -2.34
CA TYR A 11 17.67 0.02 -0.90
C TYR A 11 17.24 -1.29 -0.24
N ASP A 12 17.79 -1.57 0.94
CA ASP A 12 17.47 -2.79 1.71
C ASP A 12 16.05 -2.78 2.31
N GLU A 13 15.52 -1.59 2.60
CA GLU A 13 14.21 -1.39 3.21
C GLU A 13 13.58 -0.07 2.78
N ILE A 14 12.37 -0.17 2.20
CA ILE A 14 11.58 0.96 1.71
C ILE A 14 10.21 0.94 2.36
N THR A 15 9.76 2.10 2.83
CA THR A 15 8.34 2.32 3.18
C THR A 15 7.68 3.15 2.08
N TYR A 16 6.81 2.53 1.29
CA TYR A 16 6.01 3.20 0.28
C TYR A 16 4.82 3.93 0.93
N ILE A 17 4.61 5.20 0.56
CA ILE A 17 3.47 5.99 1.02
C ILE A 17 2.67 6.45 -0.19
N SER A 18 1.36 6.18 -0.20
CA SER A 18 0.47 6.59 -1.27
C SER A 18 -0.93 6.94 -0.75
N TYR A 19 -1.70 7.69 -1.53
CA TYR A 19 -3.09 8.02 -1.25
C TYR A 19 -3.92 7.87 -2.52
N PHE A 20 -5.12 7.32 -2.38
CA PHE A 20 -6.06 7.18 -3.49
C PHE A 20 -7.03 8.36 -3.52
N THR A 21 -7.36 8.83 -4.72
CA THR A 21 -8.22 10.02 -4.92
C THR A 21 -9.46 9.69 -5.75
N VAL A 22 -9.26 9.25 -6.99
CA VAL A 22 -10.32 8.94 -7.95
C VAL A 22 -10.31 7.44 -8.28
N GLU A 23 -9.14 6.89 -8.54
CA GLU A 23 -8.88 5.47 -8.82
C GLU A 23 -7.97 4.86 -7.74
N PRO A 24 -8.01 3.53 -7.57
CA PRO A 24 -8.90 2.56 -8.20
C PRO A 24 -10.35 2.62 -7.67
N GLU A 25 -11.30 1.99 -8.35
CA GLU A 25 -12.68 1.82 -7.83
C GLU A 25 -12.68 0.95 -6.56
N GLU A 26 -13.69 1.08 -5.70
CA GLU A 26 -13.72 0.46 -4.36
C GLU A 26 -13.53 -1.07 -4.39
N ASP A 27 -14.16 -1.74 -5.37
CA ASP A 27 -14.07 -3.18 -5.59
C ASP A 27 -12.71 -3.60 -6.19
N GLU A 28 -11.95 -2.66 -6.73
CA GLU A 28 -10.63 -2.88 -7.29
C GLU A 28 -9.49 -2.58 -6.31
N VAL A 29 -9.74 -1.82 -5.22
CA VAL A 29 -8.70 -1.44 -4.25
C VAL A 29 -8.01 -2.68 -3.68
N GLU A 30 -8.76 -3.68 -3.22
CA GLU A 30 -8.18 -4.91 -2.65
C GLU A 30 -7.29 -5.62 -3.67
N ARG A 31 -7.76 -5.74 -4.91
CA ARG A 31 -7.01 -6.36 -6.01
C ARG A 31 -5.74 -5.57 -6.34
N TYR A 32 -5.81 -4.25 -6.35
CA TYR A 32 -4.67 -3.37 -6.53
C TYR A 32 -3.62 -3.58 -5.43
N LEU A 33 -4.04 -3.55 -4.16
CA LEU A 33 -3.15 -3.72 -3.01
C LEU A 33 -2.46 -5.09 -3.02
N LYS A 34 -3.19 -6.16 -3.35
CA LYS A 34 -2.63 -7.51 -3.51
C LYS A 34 -1.59 -7.57 -4.64
N ARG A 35 -1.88 -6.96 -5.79
CA ARG A 35 -0.94 -6.87 -6.91
C ARG A 35 0.30 -6.05 -6.54
N PHE A 36 0.12 -4.95 -5.82
CA PHE A 36 1.21 -4.10 -5.34
C PHE A 36 2.13 -4.87 -4.38
N ALA A 37 1.56 -5.53 -3.37
CA ALA A 37 2.33 -6.33 -2.42
C ALA A 37 3.14 -7.41 -3.12
N LYS A 38 2.51 -8.16 -4.04
CA LYS A 38 3.19 -9.18 -4.84
C LYS A 38 4.34 -8.61 -5.68
N ALA A 39 4.13 -7.44 -6.28
CA ALA A 39 5.14 -6.85 -7.16
C ALA A 39 6.33 -6.23 -6.43
N TYR A 40 6.13 -5.66 -5.22
CA TYR A 40 7.12 -4.78 -4.59
C TYR A 40 7.46 -5.09 -3.13
N LEU A 41 6.67 -5.91 -2.43
CA LEU A 41 6.85 -6.20 -1.00
C LEU A 41 7.15 -7.70 -0.72
N GLU A 42 6.87 -8.57 -1.69
CA GLU A 42 7.17 -10.00 -1.59
C GLU A 42 8.69 -10.21 -1.48
N ASN A 43 9.11 -11.09 -0.57
CA ASN A 43 10.52 -11.41 -0.29
C ASN A 43 11.45 -10.23 0.10
N SER A 44 10.92 -9.04 0.42
CA SER A 44 11.71 -7.89 0.90
C SER A 44 11.33 -7.47 2.33
N LYS A 45 12.07 -6.55 2.93
CA LYS A 45 11.66 -5.89 4.19
C LYS A 45 10.68 -4.73 3.96
N ASN A 46 10.38 -4.43 2.70
CA ASN A 46 9.60 -3.27 2.32
C ASN A 46 8.17 -3.35 2.86
N ARG A 47 7.63 -2.18 3.16
CA ARG A 47 6.26 -2.01 3.65
C ARG A 47 5.55 -0.94 2.82
N ALA A 48 4.22 -0.90 2.93
CA ALA A 48 3.45 0.15 2.30
C ALA A 48 2.35 0.67 3.22
N LYS A 49 2.18 2.00 3.21
CA LYS A 49 1.15 2.74 3.93
C LYS A 49 0.27 3.45 2.89
N PHE A 50 -1.03 3.15 2.88
CA PHE A 50 -1.98 3.75 1.97
C PHE A 50 -3.06 4.53 2.71
N ILE A 51 -3.43 5.69 2.18
CA ILE A 51 -4.60 6.43 2.62
C ILE A 51 -5.73 6.20 1.63
N GLU A 52 -6.85 5.67 2.09
CA GLU A 52 -8.06 5.51 1.29
C GLU A 52 -9.22 6.18 2.02
N ARG A 53 -9.86 7.17 1.40
CA ARG A 53 -10.98 7.88 2.04
C ARG A 53 -12.28 7.05 1.96
N ARG A 54 -12.33 6.04 1.10
CA ARG A 54 -13.47 5.14 0.85
C ARG A 54 -13.38 3.79 1.58
N ILE A 55 -12.63 3.68 2.69
CA ILE A 55 -12.40 2.43 3.50
C ILE A 55 -13.68 1.83 4.15
N CYS A 56 -14.87 2.07 3.63
CA CYS A 56 -16.07 1.51 4.26
C CYS A 56 -16.16 -0.02 4.09
N ASN A 57 -15.61 -0.61 3.02
CA ASN A 57 -15.91 -2.01 2.65
C ASN A 57 -14.70 -2.96 2.46
N ILE A 58 -13.46 -2.54 2.74
CA ILE A 58 -12.30 -3.42 2.56
C ILE A 58 -12.12 -4.30 3.81
N ASP A 59 -12.17 -5.63 3.63
CA ASP A 59 -11.82 -6.56 4.69
C ASP A 59 -10.31 -6.54 4.95
N ARG A 60 -9.93 -5.97 6.09
CA ARG A 60 -8.52 -5.86 6.51
C ARG A 60 -7.86 -7.22 6.72
N GLN A 61 -8.64 -8.26 7.00
CA GLN A 61 -8.10 -9.62 7.16
C GLN A 61 -7.63 -10.21 5.83
N LEU A 62 -8.12 -9.70 4.71
CA LEU A 62 -7.74 -10.14 3.37
C LEU A 62 -6.54 -9.37 2.79
N LEU A 63 -6.05 -8.36 3.51
CA LEU A 63 -4.94 -7.54 3.06
C LEU A 63 -3.59 -8.18 3.37
N PRO A 64 -2.58 -7.98 2.50
CA PRO A 64 -1.21 -8.39 2.80
C PRO A 64 -0.70 -7.74 4.09
N GLU A 65 -0.06 -8.52 4.98
CA GLU A 65 0.43 -8.06 6.28
C GLU A 65 1.37 -6.83 6.21
N LYS A 66 2.09 -6.68 5.10
CA LYS A 66 3.02 -5.58 4.85
C LYS A 66 2.34 -4.28 4.36
N ILE A 67 1.01 -4.29 4.25
CA ILE A 67 0.19 -3.13 3.85
C ILE A 67 -0.63 -2.63 5.04
N GLN A 68 -0.48 -1.35 5.36
CA GLN A 68 -1.26 -0.66 6.38
C GLN A 68 -2.15 0.41 5.72
N LEU A 69 -3.42 0.43 6.11
CA LEU A 69 -4.41 1.40 5.60
C LEU A 69 -4.78 2.44 6.65
N TYR A 70 -4.88 3.68 6.19
CA TYR A 70 -5.23 4.85 6.99
C TYR A 70 -6.46 5.54 6.42
N LYS A 71 -7.34 6.03 7.31
CA LYS A 71 -8.52 6.80 6.90
C LYS A 71 -8.19 8.27 6.62
N THR A 72 -7.16 8.79 7.28
CA THR A 72 -6.78 10.20 7.23
C THR A 72 -5.26 10.34 7.09
N ILE A 73 -4.83 11.50 6.60
CA ILE A 73 -3.39 11.82 6.53
C ILE A 73 -2.83 11.95 7.95
N GLU A 74 -3.62 12.48 8.87
CA GLU A 74 -3.27 12.69 10.28
C GLU A 74 -2.97 11.36 10.98
N ASP A 75 -3.75 10.30 10.72
CA ASP A 75 -3.48 8.97 11.26
C ASP A 75 -2.18 8.39 10.72
N LEU A 76 -1.89 8.62 9.42
CA LEU A 76 -0.65 8.18 8.81
C LEU A 76 0.57 8.88 9.42
N VAL A 77 0.49 10.21 9.59
CA VAL A 77 1.58 11.02 10.13
C VAL A 77 1.89 10.66 11.58
N LYS A 78 0.89 10.27 12.38
CA LYS A 78 1.11 9.81 13.77
C LYS A 78 1.81 8.45 13.88
N ASP A 79 1.73 7.63 12.84
CA ASP A 79 2.34 6.30 12.78
C ASP A 79 3.73 6.30 12.10
N LEU A 80 4.15 7.43 11.52
CA LEU A 80 5.51 7.62 11.01
C LEU A 80 6.51 7.86 12.15
#